data_AF-A0A1X1YAD4-F1
#
_entry.id   AF-A0A1X1YAD4-F1
#
_cell.length_a   1.000
_cell.length_b   1.000
_cell.length_c   1.000
_cell.angle_alpha   90.00
_cell.angle_beta   90.00
_cell.angle_gamma   90.00
#
_symmetry.space_group_name_H-M   'P 1'
#
loop_
_entity.id
_entity.type
_entity.pdbx_description
1 polymer ?
#
loop_
_entity_poly.entity_id
_entity_poly.type
_entity_poly.pdbx_seq_one_letter_code
_entity_poly.pdbx_strand_id
1 'polypeptide(L)'
;MADVQSTGALADDPIGGLLTVTDGMMHYLTRCCGASAKGSANGSTGVVCRACYCDIDPEIGNAWMVDDPASWKQYQDRLAAYFGDQAAVVANQLRERALERTYGSSQAV
;
A
#
# COMPACT_ATOMS: atom_id res chain seq x y z
N MET A 1 -13.62 5.78 -9.71
CA MET A 1 -12.30 5.26 -9.32
C MET A 1 -12.18 5.44 -7.82
N ALA A 2 -11.56 4.49 -7.14
CA ALA A 2 -11.33 4.57 -5.70
C ALA A 2 -10.26 5.62 -5.39
N ASP A 3 -10.42 6.29 -4.25
CA ASP A 3 -9.50 7.26 -3.71
C ASP A 3 -9.33 7.07 -2.19
N VAL A 4 -8.51 7.91 -1.58
CA VAL A 4 -8.22 7.90 -0.14
C VAL A 4 -9.49 8.05 0.71
N GLN A 5 -10.41 8.94 0.32
CA GLN A 5 -11.64 9.19 1.07
C GLN A 5 -12.61 8.02 0.96
N SER A 6 -12.80 7.46 -0.23
CA SER A 6 -13.75 6.38 -0.47
C SER A 6 -13.32 5.04 0.15
N THR A 7 -12.03 4.85 0.36
CA THR A 7 -11.46 3.58 0.87
C THR A 7 -10.98 3.65 2.31
N GLY A 8 -10.82 4.86 2.87
CA GLY A 8 -10.15 5.05 4.16
C GLY A 8 -8.69 4.62 4.15
N ALA A 9 -8.05 4.60 2.96
CA ALA A 9 -6.64 4.34 2.80
C ALA A 9 -5.80 5.39 3.54
N LEU A 10 -4.55 5.04 3.84
CA LEU A 10 -3.60 5.94 4.48
C LEU A 10 -3.06 6.97 3.48
N ALA A 11 -2.72 6.55 2.28
CA ALA A 11 -2.11 7.44 1.30
C ALA A 11 -2.48 7.06 -0.13
N ASP A 12 -2.39 8.06 -1.00
CA ASP A 12 -2.34 7.85 -2.43
C ASP A 12 -0.86 7.75 -2.85
N ASP A 13 -0.46 6.59 -3.37
CA ASP A 13 0.93 6.30 -3.67
C ASP A 13 1.26 6.64 -5.13
N PRO A 14 2.39 7.36 -5.39
CA PRO A 14 2.79 7.71 -6.76
C PRO A 14 3.12 6.49 -7.63
N ILE A 15 3.39 5.32 -7.04
CA ILE A 15 3.60 4.05 -7.74
C ILE A 15 2.28 3.50 -8.33
N GLY A 16 1.14 4.07 -7.98
CA GLY A 16 -0.11 3.87 -8.72
C GLY A 16 -1.24 3.16 -7.96
N GLY A 17 -1.11 2.99 -6.64
CA GLY A 17 -2.15 2.39 -5.79
C GLY A 17 -2.45 3.23 -4.54
N LEU A 18 -3.46 2.81 -3.78
CA LEU A 18 -3.77 3.41 -2.49
C LEU A 18 -3.20 2.53 -1.38
N LEU A 19 -2.42 3.08 -0.47
CA LEU A 19 -1.81 2.29 0.59
C LEU A 19 -2.72 2.20 1.82
N THR A 20 -2.91 1.00 2.34
CA THR A 20 -3.70 0.75 3.55
C THR A 20 -3.02 -0.28 4.44
N VAL A 21 -3.50 -0.40 5.68
CA VAL A 21 -3.05 -1.41 6.63
C VAL A 21 -4.23 -2.19 7.18
N THR A 22 -4.07 -3.51 7.20
CA THR A 22 -5.00 -4.47 7.83
C THR A 22 -4.17 -5.49 8.59
N ASP A 23 -4.50 -5.73 9.86
CA ASP A 23 -3.83 -6.72 10.72
C ASP A 23 -2.28 -6.59 10.74
N GLY A 24 -1.78 -5.35 10.78
CA GLY A 24 -0.34 -5.06 10.78
C GLY A 24 0.37 -5.26 9.44
N MET A 25 -0.37 -5.56 8.37
CA MET A 25 0.16 -5.70 7.02
C MET A 25 -0.21 -4.50 6.16
N MET A 26 0.81 -3.78 5.72
CA MET A 26 0.73 -2.74 4.71
C MET A 26 0.54 -3.37 3.33
N HIS A 27 -0.41 -2.89 2.55
CA HIS A 27 -0.69 -3.37 1.19
C HIS A 27 -1.41 -2.32 0.35
N TYR A 28 -1.42 -2.53 -0.97
CA TYR A 28 -2.13 -1.65 -1.90
C TYR A 28 -3.58 -2.06 -2.11
N LEU A 29 -4.44 -1.05 -2.24
CA LEU A 29 -5.76 -1.13 -2.85
C LEU A 29 -5.69 -0.56 -4.26
N THR A 30 -6.38 -1.23 -5.17
CA THR A 30 -6.45 -0.85 -6.58
C THR A 30 -7.31 0.39 -6.80
N ARG A 31 -6.92 1.27 -7.73
CA ARG A 31 -7.72 2.46 -8.06
C ARG A 31 -9.04 2.16 -8.78
N CYS A 32 -9.17 1.00 -9.41
CA CYS A 32 -10.40 0.63 -10.11
C CYS A 32 -11.56 0.41 -9.12
N CYS A 33 -11.33 -0.37 -8.06
CA CYS A 33 -12.39 -0.80 -7.15
C CYS A 33 -12.12 -0.54 -5.67
N GLY A 34 -10.92 -0.08 -5.29
CA GLY A 34 -10.53 0.03 -3.89
C GLY A 34 -10.34 -1.34 -3.22
N ALA A 35 -10.16 -2.39 -4.01
CA ALA A 35 -9.96 -3.75 -3.53
C ALA A 35 -8.48 -4.14 -3.57
N SER A 36 -8.07 -5.08 -2.73
CA SER A 36 -6.70 -5.61 -2.71
C SER A 36 -6.35 -6.35 -4.02
N ALA A 37 -5.05 -6.46 -4.26
CA ALA A 37 -4.52 -7.31 -5.32
C ALA A 37 -4.70 -8.80 -5.01
N LYS A 38 -4.76 -9.61 -6.06
CA LYS A 38 -4.78 -11.07 -6.00
C LYS A 38 -3.89 -11.64 -7.10
N GLY A 39 -3.04 -12.61 -6.79
CA GLY A 39 -2.29 -13.35 -7.81
C GLY A 39 -3.24 -14.06 -8.78
N SER A 40 -2.89 -14.04 -10.07
CA SER A 40 -3.68 -14.64 -11.14
C SER A 40 -2.78 -15.36 -12.13
N ALA A 41 -2.91 -16.68 -12.21
CA ALA A 41 -2.24 -17.48 -13.25
C ALA A 41 -2.78 -17.21 -14.67
N ASN A 42 -3.97 -16.61 -14.77
CA ASN A 42 -4.66 -16.34 -16.03
C ASN A 42 -4.58 -14.86 -16.44
N GLY A 43 -3.99 -14.01 -15.61
CA GLY A 43 -3.80 -12.58 -15.90
C GLY A 43 -2.52 -12.35 -16.69
N SER A 44 -2.54 -11.38 -17.60
CA SER A 44 -1.36 -11.04 -18.42
C SER A 44 -0.21 -10.44 -17.58
N THR A 45 -0.54 -9.88 -16.42
CA THR A 45 0.42 -9.27 -15.47
C THR A 45 0.76 -10.19 -14.30
N GLY A 46 0.08 -11.32 -14.16
CA GLY A 46 0.21 -12.21 -13.00
C GLY A 46 -0.52 -11.74 -11.74
N VAL A 47 -1.08 -10.53 -11.72
CA VAL A 47 -1.87 -9.97 -10.61
C VAL A 47 -3.12 -9.27 -11.13
N VAL A 48 -4.21 -9.34 -10.37
CA VAL A 48 -5.48 -8.70 -10.74
C VAL A 48 -6.10 -7.99 -9.55
N CYS A 49 -7.00 -7.05 -9.83
CA CYS A 49 -7.92 -6.54 -8.82
C CYS A 49 -8.84 -7.66 -8.34
N ARG A 50 -8.93 -7.87 -7.02
CA ARG A 50 -9.77 -8.93 -6.44
C ARG A 50 -11.26 -8.77 -6.72
N ALA A 51 -11.73 -7.54 -6.98
CA ALA A 51 -13.14 -7.25 -7.22
C ALA A 51 -13.54 -7.41 -8.69
N CYS A 52 -12.86 -6.72 -9.61
CA CYS A 52 -13.23 -6.71 -11.03
C CYS A 52 -12.41 -7.66 -11.91
N TYR A 53 -11.36 -8.30 -11.37
CA TYR A 53 -10.47 -9.21 -12.09
C TYR A 53 -9.72 -8.59 -13.28
N CYS A 54 -9.70 -7.26 -13.42
CA CYS A 54 -8.82 -6.60 -14.37
C CYS A 54 -7.36 -6.79 -13.97
N ASP A 55 -6.49 -6.99 -14.96
CA ASP A 55 -5.04 -6.90 -14.79
C ASP A 55 -4.64 -5.56 -14.18
N ILE A 56 -3.64 -5.60 -13.30
CA ILE A 56 -3.11 -4.43 -12.61
C ILE A 56 -1.59 -4.45 -12.65
N ASP A 57 -0.95 -3.35 -12.25
CA ASP A 57 0.50 -3.31 -12.14
C ASP A 57 1.00 -4.36 -11.11
N PRO A 58 1.95 -5.25 -11.47
CA PRO A 58 2.59 -6.17 -10.53
C PRO A 58 3.15 -5.51 -9.27
N GLU A 59 3.61 -4.26 -9.37
CA GLU A 59 4.17 -3.51 -8.25
C GLU A 59 3.17 -3.26 -7.12
N ILE A 60 1.87 -3.16 -7.45
CA ILE A 60 0.80 -2.99 -6.47
C ILE A 60 0.30 -4.33 -5.91
N GLY A 61 0.91 -5.45 -6.30
CA GLY A 61 0.72 -6.78 -5.70
C GLY A 61 1.49 -6.98 -4.38
N ASN A 62 2.37 -6.04 -4.02
CA ASN A 62 3.24 -6.17 -2.85
C ASN A 62 2.50 -5.90 -1.52
N ALA A 63 2.96 -6.57 -0.46
CA ALA A 63 2.54 -6.35 0.91
C ALA A 63 3.71 -6.59 1.86
N TRP A 64 3.73 -5.90 3.00
CA TRP A 64 4.77 -6.04 4.02
C TRP A 64 4.24 -5.77 5.42
N MET A 65 4.96 -6.25 6.44
CA MET A 65 4.59 -5.96 7.83
C MET A 65 4.99 -4.53 8.21
N VAL A 66 4.13 -3.84 8.97
CA VAL A 66 4.40 -2.46 9.40
C VAL A 66 5.61 -2.33 10.32
N ASP A 67 6.03 -3.41 10.97
CA ASP A 67 7.16 -3.46 11.87
C ASP A 67 8.45 -3.96 11.23
N ASP A 68 8.44 -4.37 9.94
CA ASP A 68 9.63 -4.84 9.22
C ASP A 68 10.45 -3.67 8.65
N PRO A 69 11.60 -3.31 9.26
CA PRO A 69 12.39 -2.17 8.80
C PRO A 69 13.01 -2.40 7.42
N ALA A 70 13.27 -3.65 7.04
CA ALA A 70 13.87 -3.98 5.75
C ALA A 70 12.89 -3.68 4.61
N SER A 71 11.62 -4.06 4.78
CA SER A 71 10.56 -3.73 3.82
C SER A 71 10.34 -2.22 3.69
N TRP A 72 10.40 -1.46 4.79
CA TRP A 72 10.31 0.01 4.71
C TRP A 72 11.49 0.63 3.96
N LYS A 73 12.70 0.10 4.10
CA LYS A 73 13.85 0.55 3.33
C LYS A 73 13.67 0.27 1.83
N GLN A 74 13.15 -0.89 1.45
CA GLN A 74 12.86 -1.22 0.05
C GLN A 74 11.77 -0.29 -0.53
N TYR A 75 10.73 0.00 0.25
CA TYR A 75 9.69 0.95 -0.15
C TYR A 75 10.24 2.37 -0.32
N GLN A 76 11.10 2.84 0.60
CA GLN A 76 11.80 4.11 0.45
C GLN A 76 12.63 4.16 -0.84
N ASP A 77 13.36 3.10 -1.17
CA ASP A 77 14.18 3.04 -2.38
C ASP A 77 13.33 3.12 -3.65
N ARG A 78 12.13 2.54 -3.65
CA ARG A 78 11.15 2.72 -4.73
C ARG A 78 10.64 4.15 -4.82
N LEU A 79 10.33 4.78 -3.69
CA LEU A 79 9.88 6.17 -3.65
C LEU A 79 10.94 7.17 -4.13
N ALA A 80 12.23 6.82 -4.06
CA ALA A 80 13.31 7.69 -4.54
C ALA A 80 13.18 8.04 -6.03
N ALA A 81 12.57 7.16 -6.84
CA ALA A 81 12.29 7.44 -8.24
C ALA A 81 11.26 8.57 -8.46
N TYR A 82 10.43 8.86 -7.46
CA TYR A 82 9.34 9.85 -7.54
C TYR A 82 9.62 11.11 -6.72
N PHE A 83 10.25 10.95 -5.56
CA PHE A 83 10.46 12.02 -4.58
C PHE A 83 11.93 12.38 -4.34
N GLY A 84 12.88 11.67 -4.96
CA GLY A 84 14.31 11.89 -4.75
C GLY A 84 14.68 11.87 -3.26
N ASP A 85 15.34 12.93 -2.80
CA ASP A 85 15.81 13.07 -1.41
C ASP A 85 14.67 13.07 -0.37
N GLN A 86 13.44 13.37 -0.78
CA GLN A 86 12.28 13.39 0.11
C GLN A 86 11.69 11.99 0.39
N ALA A 87 12.12 10.96 -0.33
CA ALA A 87 11.57 9.61 -0.20
C ALA A 87 11.64 9.07 1.23
N ALA A 88 12.72 9.34 1.96
CA ALA A 88 12.89 8.93 3.36
C ALA A 88 11.84 9.58 4.28
N VAL A 89 11.57 10.88 4.07
CA VAL A 89 10.59 11.63 4.86
C VAL A 89 9.19 11.09 4.61
N VAL A 90 8.82 10.89 3.35
CA VAL A 90 7.50 10.36 2.95
C VAL A 90 7.29 8.94 3.49
N ALA A 91 8.30 8.07 3.35
CA ALA A 91 8.23 6.70 3.86
C ALA A 91 8.06 6.67 5.38
N ASN A 92 8.80 7.49 6.13
CA ASN A 92 8.70 7.54 7.59
C ASN A 92 7.36 8.08 8.08
N GLN A 93 6.85 9.16 7.47
CA GLN A 93 5.52 9.68 7.81
C GLN A 93 4.43 8.64 7.58
N LEU A 94 4.52 7.89 6.48
CA LEU A 94 3.55 6.84 6.19
C LEU A 94 3.68 5.66 7.17
N ARG A 95 4.91 5.29 7.53
CA ARG A 95 5.18 4.26 8.54
C ARG A 95 4.59 4.62 9.89
N GLU A 96 4.78 5.85 10.36
CA GLU A 96 4.22 6.32 11.64
C GLU A 96 2.69 6.19 11.64
N ARG A 97 2.03 6.64 10.56
CA ARG A 97 0.57 6.53 10.40
C ARG A 97 0.09 5.07 10.34
N ALA A 98 0.86 4.19 9.71
CA ALA A 98 0.54 2.76 9.65
C ALA A 98 0.68 2.08 11.02
N LEU A 99 1.72 2.42 11.78
CA LEU A 99 1.91 1.95 13.16
C LEU A 99 0.82 2.47 14.10
N GLU A 100 0.46 3.75 14.00
CA GLU A 100 -0.64 4.34 14.78
C GLU A 100 -1.97 3.64 14.47
N ARG A 101 -2.28 3.40 13.19
CA ARG A 101 -3.51 2.68 12.83
C ARG A 101 -3.52 1.22 13.33
N THR A 102 -2.35 0.58 13.37
CA THR A 102 -2.22 -0.82 13.82
C THR A 102 -2.29 -0.96 15.34
N TYR A 103 -1.59 -0.10 16.08
CA TYR A 103 -1.37 -0.26 17.52
C TYR A 103 -1.98 0.85 18.39
N GLY A 104 -2.24 2.03 17.81
CA GLY A 104 -2.77 3.21 18.52
C GLY A 104 -4.23 3.07 18.96
N SER A 105 -4.98 2.13 18.38
CA SER A 105 -6.37 1.83 18.79
C SER A 105 -6.46 1.04 20.11
N SER A 106 -5.34 0.63 20.71
CA SER A 106 -5.32 -0.16 21.96
C SER A 106 -5.26 0.67 23.26
N GLN A 107 -5.39 2.00 23.22
CA GLN A 107 -5.45 2.86 24.44
C GLN A 107 -6.81 3.55 24.68
N ALA A 108 -7.92 2.87 24.36
CA ALA A 108 -9.25 3.36 24.70
C ALA A 108 -10.12 2.26 25.32
N VAL A 109 -9.75 1.79 26.52
CA VAL A 109 -10.65 1.21 27.54
C VAL A 109 -10.14 1.56 28.92
#